data_AF-A0A091R242-F1
#
_entry.id   AF-A0A091R242-F1
#
_cell.length_a   1.000
_cell.length_b   1.000
_cell.length_c   1.000
_cell.angle_alpha   90.00
_cell.angle_beta   90.00
_cell.angle_gamma   90.00
#
_symmetry.space_group_name_H-M   'P 1'
#
loop_
_entity.id
_entity.type
_entity.pdbx_description
1 polymer ?
#
loop_
_entity_poly.entity_id
_entity_poly.type
_entity_poly.pdbx_seq_one_letter_code
_entity_poly.pdbx_strand_id
1 'polypeptide(L)' 'VHVHPSVHGYRFDTALRKKAAANIFESINEESLQKLFRNSGDKKAEERAKIILATDQDLEEKTRALMALKQRRKDKLLQF' A
#
# COMPACT_ATOMS: atom_id res chain seq x y z
N VAL A 1 13.97 12.21 -21.63
CA VAL A 1 12.56 12.10 -22.08
C VAL A 1 11.80 13.31 -21.58
N HIS A 2 11.41 14.21 -22.48
CA HIS A 2 10.62 15.41 -22.17
C HIS A 2 9.18 15.10 -22.58
N VAL A 3 8.22 15.21 -21.65
CA VAL A 3 6.80 14.96 -21.92
C VAL A 3 6.09 16.29 -22.16
N HIS A 4 5.46 16.45 -23.32
CA HIS A 4 4.63 17.62 -23.63
C HIS A 4 3.25 17.48 -22.94
N PRO A 5 2.75 18.50 -22.23
CA PRO A 5 1.38 18.51 -21.76
C PRO A 5 0.50 19.11 -22.87
N SER A 6 -0.01 18.26 -23.76
CA SER A 6 -1.14 18.65 -24.60
C SER A 6 -2.15 17.53 -24.64
N VAL A 7 -2.96 17.50 -23.59
CA VAL A 7 -4.28 16.87 -23.62
C VAL A 7 -5.26 17.93 -23.16
N HIS A 8 -5.54 18.90 -24.03
CA HIS A 8 -6.65 19.81 -23.86
C HIS A 8 -7.94 19.02 -24.12
N GLY A 9 -8.74 18.80 -23.07
CA GLY A 9 -10.14 18.38 -23.22
C GLY A 9 -10.57 17.05 -22.60
N TYR A 10 -9.69 16.26 -21.99
CA TYR A 10 -10.15 15.06 -21.26
C TYR A 10 -10.50 15.43 -19.80
N ARG A 11 -11.76 15.81 -19.57
CA ARG A 11 -12.30 15.90 -18.22
C ARG A 11 -12.29 14.49 -17.65
N PHE A 12 -11.43 14.23 -16.66
CA PHE A 12 -11.46 12.97 -15.93
C PHE A 12 -12.82 12.87 -15.22
N ASP A 13 -13.74 12.12 -15.82
CA ASP A 13 -15.07 11.87 -15.28
C ASP A 13 -14.96 10.93 -14.09
N THR A 14 -14.59 11.51 -12.95
CA THR A 14 -14.45 10.82 -11.66
C THR A 14 -15.77 10.12 -11.28
N ALA A 15 -16.90 10.56 -11.82
CA ALA A 15 -18.23 9.97 -11.63
C ALA A 15 -18.38 8.54 -12.18
N LEU A 16 -17.61 8.16 -13.22
CA LEU A 16 -17.61 6.82 -13.80
C LEU A 16 -16.49 5.92 -13.26
N ARG A 17 -15.72 6.41 -12.28
CA ARG A 17 -14.67 5.61 -11.65
C ARG A 17 -15.34 4.43 -10.95
N LYS A 18 -15.16 3.23 -11.51
CA LYS A 18 -15.54 1.96 -10.86
C LYS A 18 -15.06 2.04 -9.41
N LYS A 19 -15.99 1.88 -8.45
CA LYS A 19 -15.69 1.88 -7.03
C LYS A 19 -14.76 0.70 -6.79
N ALA A 20 -13.45 0.94 -6.84
CA ALA A 20 -12.46 -0.08 -6.56
C ALA A 20 -12.71 -0.55 -5.12
N ALA A 21 -12.68 -1.86 -4.90
CA ALA A 21 -12.71 -2.39 -3.54
C ALA A 21 -11.66 -1.64 -2.72
N ALA A 22 -12.01 -1.24 -1.51
CA ALA A 22 -11.07 -0.54 -0.62
C ALA A 22 -9.79 -1.36 -0.42
N ASN A 23 -9.89 -2.68 -0.58
CA ASN A 23 -8.79 -3.61 -0.62
C ASN A 23 -8.69 -4.30 -2.00
N ILE A 24 -7.79 -3.83 -2.86
CA ILE A 24 -7.49 -4.46 -4.17
C ILE A 24 -6.86 -5.86 -4.04
N PHE A 25 -6.53 -6.30 -2.82
CA PHE A 25 -5.96 -7.61 -2.51
C PHE A 25 -6.94 -8.50 -1.72
N GLU A 26 -8.23 -8.13 -1.63
CA GLU A 26 -9.23 -8.88 -0.85
C GLU A 26 -9.34 -10.36 -1.26
N SER A 27 -9.20 -10.65 -2.56
CA SER A 27 -9.25 -12.01 -3.11
C SER A 27 -7.88 -12.69 -3.21
N ILE A 28 -6.82 -12.06 -2.69
CA ILE A 28 -5.45 -12.56 -2.82
C ILE A 28 -5.01 -13.18 -1.50
N ASN A 29 -4.57 -14.44 -1.56
CA ASN A 29 -4.02 -15.14 -0.41
C ASN A 29 -2.74 -14.49 0.11
N GLU A 30 -2.49 -14.63 1.42
CA GLU A 30 -1.30 -14.09 2.08
C GLU A 30 0.01 -14.49 1.39
N GLU A 31 0.16 -15.76 1.03
CA GLU A 31 1.37 -16.28 0.38
C GLU A 31 1.63 -15.59 -0.97
N SER A 32 0.59 -15.40 -1.78
CA SER A 32 0.67 -14.71 -3.07
C SER A 32 1.04 -13.24 -2.89
N LEU A 33 0.49 -12.59 -1.86
CA LEU A 33 0.78 -11.19 -1.58
C LEU A 33 2.22 -11.00 -1.06
N GLN A 34 2.71 -11.89 -0.20
CA GLN A 34 4.10 -11.89 0.25
C GLN A 34 5.07 -12.15 -0.92
N LYS A 35 4.76 -13.12 -1.78
CA LYS A 35 5.57 -13.44 -2.96
C LYS A 35 5.65 -12.28 -3.95
N LEU A 36 4.54 -11.54 -4.13
CA LEU A 36 4.50 -10.33 -4.96
C LEU A 36 5.49 -9.28 -4.46
N PHE A 37 5.43 -8.95 -3.16
CA PHE A 37 6.32 -7.94 -2.59
C PHE A 37 7.78 -8.40 -2.55
N ARG A 38 8.03 -9.68 -2.30
CA ARG A 38 9.37 -10.27 -2.34
C ARG A 38 9.97 -10.21 -3.75
N ASN A 39 9.21 -10.59 -4.78
CA ASN A 39 9.66 -10.52 -6.17
C ASN A 39 9.85 -9.07 -6.65
N SER A 40 9.04 -8.14 -6.16
CA SER A 40 9.17 -6.71 -6.47
C SER A 40 10.33 -6.04 -5.71
N GLY A 41 10.97 -6.73 -4.75
CA GLY A 41 11.99 -6.15 -3.87
C GLY A 41 11.46 -5.12 -2.86
N ASP A 42 10.14 -4.98 -2.73
CA ASP A 42 9.51 -4.00 -1.83
C ASP A 42 9.37 -4.58 -0.42
N LYS A 43 10.50 -4.60 0.30
CA LYS A 43 10.57 -5.04 1.70
C LYS A 43 9.62 -4.26 2.61
N LYS A 44 9.30 -3.01 2.26
CA LYS A 44 8.42 -2.15 3.05
C LYS A 44 6.97 -2.57 2.92
N ALA A 45 6.57 -3.02 1.74
CA ALA A 45 5.24 -3.54 1.48
C ALA A 45 5.08 -4.97 2.02
N GLU A 46 6.13 -5.80 1.95
CA GLU A 46 6.15 -7.14 2.55
C GLU A 46 5.85 -7.10 4.05
N GLU A 47 6.55 -6.25 4.81
CA GLU A 47 6.38 -6.14 6.26
C GLU A 47 4.99 -5.62 6.65
N ARG A 48 4.43 -4.69 5.85
CA ARG A 48 3.06 -4.20 6.04
C ARG A 48 2.02 -5.29 5.75
N ALA A 49 2.24 -6.11 4.73
CA ALA A 49 1.33 -7.19 4.37
C ALA A 49 1.19 -8.20 5.52
N LYS A 50 2.31 -8.58 6.15
CA LYS A 50 2.32 -9.47 7.32
C LYS A 50 1.48 -8.92 8.49
N ILE A 51 1.59 -7.63 8.79
CA ILE A 51 0.82 -6.99 9.87
C ILE A 51 -0.69 -6.96 9.54
N ILE A 52 -1.05 -6.68 8.29
CA ILE A 52 -2.46 -6.54 7.89
C ILE A 52 -3.16 -7.91 7.82
N LEU A 53 -2.44 -8.93 7.33
CA LEU A 53 -2.97 -10.27 7.10
C LEU A 53 -3.00 -11.15 8.35
N ALA A 54 -2.27 -10.79 9.41
CA ALA A 54 -2.36 -11.43 10.73
C ALA A 54 -3.83 -11.50 11.18
N THR A 55 -4.45 -12.68 11.02
CA THR A 55 -5.92 -12.83 11.10
C THR A 55 -6.43 -12.78 12.53
N ASP A 56 -5.54 -12.99 13.51
CA ASP A 56 -5.82 -13.05 14.94
C ASP A 56 -5.79 -11.67 15.64
N GLN A 57 -5.22 -10.65 14.99
CA GLN A 57 -5.09 -9.32 15.59
C GLN A 57 -6.32 -8.46 15.38
N ASP A 58 -6.79 -7.85 16.46
CA ASP A 58 -7.84 -6.84 16.43
C ASP A 58 -7.44 -5.65 15.55
N LEU A 59 -8.42 -4.99 14.92
CA LEU A 59 -8.19 -3.88 13.99
C LEU A 59 -7.39 -2.74 14.65
N GLU A 60 -7.60 -2.54 15.95
CA GLU A 60 -6.88 -1.55 16.76
C GLU A 60 -5.40 -1.93 16.94
N GLU A 61 -5.09 -3.22 17.08
CA GLU A 61 -3.73 -3.73 17.21
C GLU A 61 -2.96 -3.63 15.88
N LYS A 62 -3.62 -3.95 14.76
CA LYS A 62 -3.08 -3.73 13.41
C LYS A 62 -2.76 -2.26 13.16
N THR A 63 -3.65 -1.37 13.59
CA THR A 63 -3.48 0.08 13.43
C THR A 63 -2.29 0.58 14.25
N ARG A 64 -2.13 0.11 15.50
CA ARG A 64 -0.96 0.41 16.35
C ARG A 64 0.34 -0.07 15.72
N ALA A 65 0.39 -1.31 15.22
CA ALA A 65 1.57 -1.87 14.57
C ALA A 65 1.97 -1.10 13.30
N LEU A 66 1.00 -0.69 12.47
CA LEU A 66 1.25 0.14 11.29
C LEU A 66 1.77 1.54 11.65
N MET A 67 1.24 2.15 12.71
CA MET A 67 1.69 3.46 13.20
C MET A 67 3.12 3.39 13.76
N ALA A 68 3.43 2.38 14.56
CA ALA A 68 4.79 2.15 15.09
C ALA A 68 5.80 1.95 13.94
N LEU A 69 5.40 1.20 12.91
CA LEU A 69 6.23 1.00 11.73
C LEU A 69 6.49 2.30 10.96
N LYS A 70 5.47 3.16 10.83
CA LYS A 70 5.60 4.48 10.20
C LYS A 70 6.51 5.42 11.01
N GLN A 71 6.39 5.38 12.35
CA GLN A 71 7.18 6.24 13.24
C GLN A 71 8.67 5.86 13.24
N ARG A 72 9.00 4.56 13.30
CA ARG A 72 10.38 4.07 13.19
C ARG A 72 11.08 4.51 11.89
N ARG A 73 10.32 4.63 10.80
CA ARG A 73 10.86 5.11 9.51
C ARG A 73 11.12 6.61 9.50
N LYS A 74 10.30 7.41 10.19
CA LYS A 74 10.54 8.86 10.32
C LYS A 74 11.80 9.12 11.12
N ASP A 75 12.02 8.37 12.19
CA ASP A 75 13.19 8.52 13.05
C ASP A 75 14.51 8.24 12.30
N LYS A 76 14.54 7.16 11.50
CA LYS A 76 15.69 6.84 10.64
C LYS A 76 15.91 7.83 9.48
N LEU A 77 14.91 8.64 9.15
CA LEU A 77 15.01 9.65 8.09
C LEU A 77 15.53 10.99 8.63
N LEU A 78 15.52 11.17 9.96
CA LEU A 78 16.02 12.36 10.65
C LEU A 78 17.43 12.17 11.24
N GLN A 79 18.01 10.97 11.13
CA GLN A 79 19.40 10.69 11.52
C GLN A 79 20.39 10.91 10.35
N PHE A 80 20.27 12.04 9.65
CA PHE A 80 21.26 12.50 8.66
C PHE A 80 21.83 13.85 9.10
#